data_AF-A0AAU0NV39-F1
#
_entry.id   AF-A0AAU0NV39-F1
#
_cell.length_a   1.000
_cell.length_b   1.000
_cell.length_c   1.000
_cell.angle_alpha   90.00
_cell.angle_beta   90.00
_cell.angle_gamma   90.00
#
_symmetry.space_group_name_H-M   'P 1'
#
loop_
_entity.id
_entity.type
_entity.pdbx_description
1 polymer ?
#
loop_
_entity_poly.entity_id
_entity_poly.type
_entity_poly.pdbx_seq_one_letter_code
_entity_poly.pdbx_strand_id
1 'polypeptide(L)'
;MNTKVIEIIKNLAIKFKDYHYIYNMCRDRKNYIKYENEEIETWGELTLSNGFTALPMIYGELQEHFPEEAWEDIGHEYMKLIVKLIEKNGFYNLSMFSGASGVGLATICVSKNRTRYKKIVNEINNFIQLYFQYYMNMCNEKKYVDSNDYDVIQGLTVTRQII
;
A
#
# COMPACT_ATOMS: atom_id res chain seq x y z
N MET A 1 -2.44 26.81 5.06
CA MET A 1 -2.50 26.07 3.78
C MET A 1 -3.37 26.85 2.79
N ASN A 2 -3.09 26.79 1.48
CA ASN A 2 -3.93 27.46 0.47
C ASN A 2 -5.31 26.80 0.41
N THR A 3 -6.38 27.55 0.67
CA THR A 3 -7.77 27.04 0.74
C THR A 3 -8.19 26.29 -0.53
N LYS A 4 -7.77 26.77 -1.70
CA LYS A 4 -8.07 26.10 -2.99
C LYS A 4 -7.40 24.72 -3.08
N VAL A 5 -6.18 24.59 -2.55
CA VAL A 5 -5.46 23.31 -2.55
C VAL A 5 -6.16 22.30 -1.64
N ILE A 6 -6.58 22.72 -0.44
CA ILE A 6 -7.35 21.86 0.47
C ILE A 6 -8.63 21.38 -0.19
N GLU A 7 -9.37 22.27 -0.84
CA GLU A 7 -10.62 21.93 -1.53
C GLU A 7 -10.40 20.90 -2.64
N ILE A 8 -9.33 21.05 -3.44
CA ILE A 8 -8.96 20.06 -4.46
C ILE A 8 -8.65 18.70 -3.83
N ILE A 9 -7.87 18.66 -2.75
CA ILE A 9 -7.51 17.41 -2.06
C ILE A 9 -8.77 16.72 -1.52
N LYS A 10 -9.65 17.46 -0.85
CA LYS A 10 -10.91 16.90 -0.31
C LYS A 10 -11.82 16.39 -1.41
N ASN A 11 -11.97 17.14 -2.50
CA ASN A 11 -12.77 16.72 -3.64
C ASN A 11 -12.21 15.45 -4.31
N LEU A 12 -10.89 15.31 -4.40
CA LEU A 12 -10.25 14.08 -4.88
C LEU A 12 -10.50 12.91 -3.92
N ALA A 13 -10.32 13.13 -2.61
CA ALA A 13 -10.57 12.10 -1.61
C ALA A 13 -12.03 11.61 -1.61
N ILE A 14 -13.00 12.51 -1.78
CA ILE A 14 -14.42 12.14 -1.92
C ILE A 14 -14.64 11.26 -3.16
N LYS A 15 -14.02 11.59 -4.30
CA LYS A 15 -14.10 10.75 -5.51
C LYS A 15 -13.46 9.38 -5.28
N PHE A 16 -12.37 9.35 -4.52
CA PHE A 16 -11.68 8.11 -4.14
C PHE A 16 -12.42 7.31 -3.06
N LYS A 17 -13.59 7.73 -2.59
CA LYS A 17 -14.44 6.89 -1.73
C LYS A 17 -15.08 5.73 -2.50
N ASP A 18 -15.35 5.91 -3.79
CA ASP A 18 -15.98 4.90 -4.62
C ASP A 18 -14.96 3.87 -5.12
N TYR A 19 -14.98 2.70 -4.49
CA TYR A 19 -14.16 1.55 -4.86
C TYR A 19 -14.33 1.18 -6.34
N HIS A 20 -15.57 1.06 -6.82
CA HIS A 20 -15.84 0.59 -8.18
C HIS A 20 -15.39 1.62 -9.22
N TYR A 21 -15.54 2.90 -8.91
CA TYR A 21 -15.00 3.96 -9.74
C TYR A 21 -13.49 3.84 -9.91
N ILE A 22 -12.72 3.73 -8.81
CA ILE A 22 -11.26 3.60 -8.87
C ILE A 22 -10.86 2.29 -9.56
N TYR A 23 -11.49 1.17 -9.18
CA TYR A 23 -11.25 -0.14 -9.75
C TYR A 23 -11.36 -0.12 -11.28
N ASN A 24 -12.49 0.38 -11.78
CA ASN A 24 -12.74 0.46 -13.22
C ASN A 24 -11.82 1.45 -13.92
N MET A 25 -11.52 2.58 -13.27
CA MET A 25 -10.61 3.59 -13.82
C MET A 25 -9.19 3.05 -13.95
N CYS A 26 -8.68 2.33 -12.95
CA CYS A 26 -7.34 1.76 -12.95
C CYS A 26 -7.21 0.59 -13.93
N ARG A 27 -8.24 -0.26 -14.06
CA ARG A 27 -8.26 -1.40 -15.00
C ARG A 27 -8.69 -1.05 -16.42
N ASP A 28 -8.89 0.22 -16.73
CA ASP A 28 -9.14 0.67 -18.11
C ASP A 28 -7.96 0.24 -19.00
N ARG A 29 -8.25 -0.38 -20.15
CA ARG A 29 -7.24 -0.87 -21.09
C ARG A 29 -6.23 0.20 -21.51
N LYS A 30 -6.60 1.49 -21.47
CA LYS A 30 -5.66 2.59 -21.78
C LYS A 30 -4.49 2.70 -20.80
N ASN A 31 -4.60 2.12 -19.60
CA ASN A 31 -3.55 2.13 -18.58
C ASN A 31 -2.62 0.91 -18.69
N TYR A 32 -2.90 -0.01 -19.61
CA TYR A 32 -2.05 -1.18 -19.83
C TYR A 32 -0.82 -0.72 -20.59
N ILE A 33 0.33 -1.27 -20.22
CA ILE A 33 1.56 -1.03 -20.97
C ILE A 33 1.60 -2.03 -22.13
N LYS A 34 1.91 -1.53 -23.32
CA LYS A 34 2.20 -2.38 -24.48
C LYS A 34 3.69 -2.68 -24.49
N TYR A 35 4.04 -3.95 -24.34
CA TYR A 35 5.41 -4.42 -24.45
C TYR A 35 5.45 -5.59 -25.41
N GLU A 36 6.27 -5.46 -26.46
CA GLU A 36 6.27 -6.38 -27.61
C GLU A 36 4.85 -6.57 -28.18
N ASN A 37 4.28 -7.78 -28.07
CA ASN A 37 2.94 -8.12 -28.55
C ASN A 37 1.94 -8.38 -27.41
N GLU A 38 2.29 -8.00 -26.18
CA GLU A 38 1.46 -8.23 -24.99
C GLU A 38 0.96 -6.91 -24.37
N GLU A 39 -0.27 -6.94 -23.86
CA GLU A 39 -0.83 -5.89 -23.02
C GLU A 39 -0.64 -6.30 -21.55
N ILE A 40 0.18 -5.56 -20.83
CA ILE A 40 0.52 -5.86 -19.43
C ILE A 40 -0.33 -4.98 -18.51
N GLU A 41 -1.12 -5.63 -17.65
CA GLU A 41 -1.79 -4.96 -16.55
C GLU A 41 -0.76 -4.55 -15.49
N THR A 42 -0.66 -3.25 -15.23
CA THR A 42 0.33 -2.69 -14.30
C THR A 42 -0.25 -2.39 -12.92
N TRP A 43 -1.57 -2.44 -12.79
CA TRP A 43 -2.25 -2.09 -11.56
C TRP A 43 -2.23 -3.26 -10.57
N GLY A 44 -1.74 -3.01 -9.37
CA GLY A 44 -1.76 -4.00 -8.29
C GLY A 44 -2.61 -3.49 -7.12
N GLU A 45 -3.76 -4.12 -6.88
CA GLU A 45 -4.73 -3.70 -5.85
C GLU A 45 -4.12 -3.52 -4.46
N LEU A 46 -3.17 -4.38 -4.08
CA LEU A 46 -2.50 -4.37 -2.77
C LEU A 46 -1.21 -3.52 -2.73
N THR A 47 -0.80 -2.92 -3.83
CA THR A 47 0.46 -2.15 -3.88
C THR A 47 0.27 -0.75 -3.31
N LEU A 48 1.32 -0.22 -2.69
CA LEU A 48 1.35 1.18 -2.26
C LEU A 48 1.58 2.13 -3.44
N SER A 49 2.33 1.70 -4.47
CA SER A 49 2.67 2.54 -5.62
C SER A 49 1.47 2.95 -6.46
N ASN A 50 0.53 2.03 -6.72
CA ASN A 50 -0.61 2.29 -7.60
C ASN A 50 -1.92 1.62 -7.16
N GLY A 51 -1.95 0.94 -6.02
CA GLY A 51 -3.11 0.21 -5.51
C GLY A 51 -3.94 0.96 -4.47
N PHE A 52 -4.84 0.22 -3.82
CA PHE A 52 -5.68 0.72 -2.75
C PHE A 52 -4.92 0.99 -1.45
N THR A 53 -3.73 0.41 -1.28
CA THR A 53 -2.91 0.55 -0.07
C THR A 53 -2.52 2.00 0.24
N ALA A 54 -2.42 2.86 -0.77
CA ALA A 54 -2.16 4.30 -0.54
C ALA A 54 -3.35 5.06 0.04
N LEU A 55 -4.59 4.60 -0.18
CA LEU A 55 -5.78 5.35 0.17
C LEU A 55 -5.98 5.52 1.69
N PRO A 56 -5.79 4.49 2.54
CA PRO A 56 -5.79 4.68 3.98
C PRO A 56 -4.83 5.78 4.45
N MET A 57 -3.66 5.93 3.82
CA MET A 57 -2.71 6.98 4.21
C MET A 57 -3.27 8.38 3.97
N ILE A 58 -3.94 8.58 2.83
CA ILE A 58 -4.61 9.86 2.50
C ILE A 58 -5.70 10.16 3.54
N TYR A 59 -6.52 9.18 3.87
CA TYR A 59 -7.61 9.37 4.84
C TYR A 59 -7.12 9.53 6.28
N GLY A 60 -6.01 8.87 6.66
CA GLY A 60 -5.33 9.09 7.93
C GLY A 60 -4.85 10.53 8.05
N GLU A 61 -4.16 11.04 7.02
CA GLU A 61 -3.70 12.43 6.99
C GLU A 61 -4.87 13.43 7.04
N LEU A 62 -5.93 13.20 6.24
CA LEU A 62 -7.12 14.04 6.26
C LEU A 62 -7.82 14.04 7.62
N GLN A 63 -7.88 12.89 8.30
CA GLN A 63 -8.48 12.80 9.63
C GLN A 63 -7.67 13.58 10.68
N GLU A 64 -6.34 13.57 10.61
CA GLU A 64 -5.48 14.33 11.52
C GLU A 64 -5.66 15.85 11.35
N HIS A 65 -5.81 16.34 10.11
CA HIS A 65 -5.99 17.79 9.84
C HIS A 65 -7.44 18.27 9.93
N PHE A 66 -8.42 17.39 9.70
CA PHE A 66 -9.86 17.72 9.64
C PHE A 66 -10.68 16.69 10.44
N PRO A 67 -10.51 16.61 11.77
CA PRO A 67 -11.06 15.52 12.57
C PRO A 67 -12.60 15.46 12.60
N GLU A 68 -13.26 16.59 12.37
CA GLU A 68 -14.73 16.72 12.39
C GLU A 68 -15.40 16.22 11.09
N GLU A 69 -14.63 15.83 10.08
CA GLU A 69 -15.14 15.47 8.74
C GLU A 69 -15.22 13.96 8.50
N ALA A 70 -14.98 13.14 9.52
CA ALA A 70 -15.15 11.68 9.50
C ALA A 70 -14.39 10.95 8.37
N TRP A 71 -13.21 11.45 8.00
CA TRP A 71 -12.32 10.79 7.03
C TRP A 71 -11.87 9.40 7.51
N GLU A 72 -11.79 9.22 8.83
CA GLU A 72 -11.48 7.96 9.51
C GLU A 72 -12.33 6.78 9.01
N ASP A 73 -13.64 7.00 8.80
CA ASP A 73 -14.57 5.95 8.38
C ASP A 73 -14.23 5.44 6.98
N ILE A 74 -13.83 6.34 6.08
CA ILE A 74 -13.46 5.98 4.72
C ILE A 74 -12.13 5.22 4.72
N GLY A 75 -11.15 5.67 5.52
CA GLY A 75 -9.91 4.94 5.73
C GLY A 75 -10.13 3.53 6.29
N HIS A 76 -11.09 3.38 7.21
CA HIS A 76 -11.45 2.08 7.78
C HIS A 76 -12.06 1.12 6.74
N GLU A 77 -12.94 1.60 5.86
CA GLU A 77 -13.49 0.77 4.78
C GLU A 77 -12.41 0.27 3.81
N TYR A 78 -11.44 1.12 3.46
CA TYR A 78 -10.29 0.68 2.67
C TYR A 78 -9.40 -0.31 3.41
N MET A 79 -9.21 -0.17 4.72
CA MET A 79 -8.50 -1.18 5.51
C MET A 79 -9.22 -2.54 5.50
N LYS A 80 -10.55 -2.56 5.58
CA LYS A 80 -11.32 -3.82 5.47
C LYS A 80 -11.11 -4.47 4.10
N LEU A 81 -11.11 -3.67 3.03
CA LEU A 81 -10.84 -4.15 1.68
C LEU A 81 -9.42 -4.76 1.58
N ILE A 82 -8.41 -4.05 2.07
CA ILE A 82 -7.02 -4.50 2.07
C ILE A 82 -6.88 -5.82 2.83
N VAL A 83 -7.49 -5.94 4.02
CA VAL A 83 -7.50 -7.20 4.79
C VAL A 83 -8.10 -8.34 3.96
N LYS A 84 -9.25 -8.14 3.31
CA LYS A 84 -9.87 -9.16 2.45
C LYS A 84 -8.99 -9.57 1.27
N LEU A 85 -8.29 -8.60 0.67
CA LEU A 85 -7.38 -8.87 -0.43
C LEU A 85 -6.16 -9.67 0.04
N ILE A 86 -5.63 -9.39 1.23
CA ILE A 86 -4.54 -10.16 1.84
C ILE A 86 -5.01 -11.58 2.18
N GLU A 87 -6.20 -11.74 2.77
CA GLU A 87 -6.77 -13.06 3.06
C GLU A 87 -6.95 -13.91 1.80
N LYS A 88 -7.27 -13.26 0.66
CA LYS A 88 -7.47 -13.92 -0.63
C LYS A 88 -6.16 -14.27 -1.34
N ASN A 89 -5.22 -13.32 -1.38
CA ASN A 89 -4.06 -13.39 -2.29
C ASN A 89 -2.72 -13.58 -1.55
N GLY A 90 -2.68 -13.35 -0.24
CA GLY A 90 -1.45 -13.24 0.53
C GLY A 90 -0.61 -12.03 0.13
N PHE A 91 0.66 -12.04 0.52
CA PHE A 91 1.67 -11.10 0.07
C PHE A 91 2.64 -11.80 -0.88
N TYR A 92 3.08 -11.09 -1.93
CA TYR A 92 4.01 -11.63 -2.91
C TYR A 92 5.47 -11.30 -2.61
N ASN A 93 5.73 -10.20 -1.90
CA ASN A 93 7.09 -9.76 -1.54
C ASN A 93 7.07 -8.87 -0.30
N LEU A 94 8.27 -8.51 0.19
CA LEU A 94 8.44 -7.70 1.40
C LEU A 94 8.46 -6.19 1.14
N SER A 95 8.55 -5.75 -0.12
CA SER A 95 8.89 -4.37 -0.46
C SER A 95 7.92 -3.32 0.08
N MET A 96 8.37 -2.07 0.15
CA MET A 96 7.52 -0.95 0.53
C MET A 96 6.49 -0.62 -0.54
N PHE A 97 6.86 -0.58 -1.82
CA PHE A 97 5.95 -0.07 -2.84
C PHE A 97 4.99 -1.13 -3.39
N SER A 98 5.36 -2.42 -3.35
CA SER A 98 4.54 -3.48 -3.91
C SER A 98 4.19 -4.62 -2.93
N GLY A 99 4.72 -4.59 -1.70
CA GLY A 99 4.68 -5.72 -0.79
C GLY A 99 4.12 -5.42 0.60
N ALA A 100 4.42 -6.34 1.52
CA ALA A 100 3.92 -6.35 2.89
C ALA A 100 4.30 -5.08 3.67
N SER A 101 5.49 -4.51 3.43
CA SER A 101 5.92 -3.31 4.13
C SER A 101 5.06 -2.08 3.82
N GLY A 102 4.61 -1.92 2.58
CA GLY A 102 3.69 -0.84 2.20
C GLY A 102 2.35 -0.92 2.90
N VAL A 103 1.80 -2.13 2.99
CA VAL A 103 0.56 -2.38 3.72
C VAL A 103 0.72 -2.09 5.21
N GLY A 104 1.85 -2.48 5.80
CA GLY A 104 2.13 -2.18 7.20
C GLY A 104 2.21 -0.68 7.45
N LEU A 105 2.92 0.07 6.59
CA LEU A 105 2.97 1.54 6.67
C LEU A 105 1.56 2.17 6.59
N ALA A 106 0.76 1.78 5.59
CA ALA A 106 -0.60 2.28 5.44
C ALA A 106 -1.47 1.99 6.67
N THR A 107 -1.31 0.80 7.26
CA THR A 107 -2.00 0.41 8.49
C THR A 107 -1.62 1.31 9.67
N ILE A 108 -0.34 1.64 9.82
CA ILE A 108 0.14 2.54 10.88
C ILE A 108 -0.45 3.94 10.72
N CYS A 109 -0.53 4.48 9.51
CA CYS A 109 -1.10 5.81 9.24
C CYS A 109 -2.56 5.96 9.71
N VAL A 110 -3.35 4.89 9.73
CA VAL A 110 -4.75 4.91 10.21
C VAL A 110 -4.93 4.29 11.60
N SER A 111 -3.84 3.93 12.27
CA SER A 111 -3.88 3.15 13.52
C SER A 111 -4.24 3.96 14.77
N LYS A 112 -4.42 5.27 14.65
CA LYS A 112 -4.68 6.20 15.76
C LYS A 112 -3.64 6.01 16.89
N ASN A 113 -2.41 6.47 16.65
CA ASN A 113 -1.28 6.26 17.55
C ASN A 113 -1.07 4.78 17.93
N ARG A 114 -1.17 3.87 16.94
CA ARG A 114 -0.93 2.42 17.09
C ARG A 114 -1.90 1.72 18.07
N THR A 115 -3.05 2.34 18.36
CA THR A 115 -4.06 1.75 19.24
C THR A 115 -4.95 0.74 18.51
N ARG A 116 -5.09 0.88 17.19
CA ARG A 116 -5.92 0.04 16.32
C ARG A 116 -5.09 -0.87 15.42
N TYR A 117 -5.77 -1.83 14.79
CA TYR A 117 -5.19 -2.74 13.77
C TYR A 117 -3.98 -3.57 14.24
N LYS A 118 -3.76 -3.70 15.56
CA LYS A 118 -2.62 -4.43 16.13
C LYS A 118 -2.46 -5.84 15.57
N LYS A 119 -3.59 -6.53 15.33
CA LYS A 119 -3.58 -7.89 14.75
C LYS A 119 -2.90 -7.91 13.37
N ILE A 120 -3.39 -7.11 12.42
CA ILE A 120 -2.82 -7.10 11.06
C ILE A 120 -1.38 -6.57 11.06
N VAL A 121 -1.05 -5.59 11.91
CA VAL A 121 0.36 -5.14 12.08
C VAL A 121 1.25 -6.30 12.52
N ASN A 122 0.81 -7.09 13.49
CA ASN A 122 1.56 -8.26 13.95
C ASN A 122 1.70 -9.34 12.86
N GLU A 123 0.63 -9.62 12.11
CA GLU A 123 0.68 -10.56 10.98
C GLU A 123 1.68 -10.12 9.91
N ILE A 124 1.69 -8.82 9.56
CA ILE A 124 2.64 -8.26 8.61
C ILE A 124 4.08 -8.36 9.13
N ASN A 125 4.30 -8.02 10.40
CA ASN A 125 5.63 -8.14 11.02
C ASN A 125 6.11 -9.59 11.04
N ASN A 126 5.24 -10.54 11.37
CA ASN A 126 5.56 -11.96 11.36
C ASN A 126 5.90 -12.44 9.95
N PHE A 127 5.13 -12.01 8.94
CA PHE A 127 5.41 -12.31 7.53
C PHE A 127 6.78 -11.77 7.11
N ILE A 128 7.06 -10.50 7.40
CA ILE A 128 8.36 -9.89 7.10
C ILE A 128 9.48 -10.66 7.79
N GLN A 129 9.37 -10.96 9.08
CA GLN A 129 10.40 -11.67 9.83
C GLN A 129 10.64 -13.08 9.27
N LEU A 130 9.58 -13.82 8.93
CA LEU A 130 9.68 -15.17 8.39
C LEU A 130 10.40 -15.21 7.04
N TYR A 131 10.08 -14.28 6.15
CA TYR A 131 10.61 -14.29 4.79
C TYR A 131 11.89 -13.46 4.61
N PHE A 132 12.25 -12.59 5.56
CA PHE A 132 13.45 -11.76 5.45
C PHE A 132 14.72 -12.59 5.25
N GLN A 133 14.90 -13.64 6.06
CA GLN A 133 16.07 -14.50 5.94
C GLN A 133 16.10 -15.26 4.61
N TYR A 134 14.93 -15.66 4.10
CA TYR A 134 14.81 -16.30 2.80
C TYR A 134 15.32 -15.38 1.68
N TYR A 135 14.86 -14.12 1.63
CA TYR A 135 15.32 -13.16 0.62
C TYR A 135 16.80 -12.79 0.79
N MET A 136 17.31 -12.67 2.03
CA MET A 136 18.74 -12.46 2.27
C MET A 136 19.61 -13.61 1.74
N ASN A 137 19.17 -14.86 1.93
CA ASN A 137 19.89 -16.02 1.40
C ASN A 137 19.89 -16.01 -0.13
N MET A 138 18.74 -15.72 -0.76
CA MET A 138 18.68 -15.57 -2.21
C MET A 138 19.64 -14.51 -2.74
N CYS A 139 19.75 -13.36 -2.07
CA CYS A 139 20.70 -12.30 -2.44
C CYS A 139 22.15 -12.78 -2.33
N ASN A 140 22.49 -13.55 -1.30
CA ASN A 140 23.84 -14.09 -1.10
C ASN A 140 24.23 -15.16 -2.14
N GLU A 141 23.25 -15.88 -2.68
CA GLU A 141 23.46 -16.89 -3.73
C GLU A 141 23.63 -16.26 -5.13
N LYS A 142 23.21 -15.00 -5.31
CA LYS A 142 23.39 -14.30 -6.58
C LYS A 142 24.86 -14.00 -6.84
N LYS A 143 25.30 -14.27 -8.07
CA LYS A 143 26.62 -13.84 -8.56
C LYS A 143 26.78 -12.32 -8.57
N TYR A 144 25.69 -11.60 -8.83
CA TYR A 144 25.62 -10.14 -8.81
C TYR A 144 24.32 -9.70 -8.15
N VAL A 145 24.41 -8.76 -7.22
CA VAL A 145 23.26 -8.12 -6.59
C VAL A 145 22.74 -7.03 -7.52
N ASP A 146 21.42 -6.95 -7.69
CA ASP A 146 20.77 -5.90 -8.47
C ASP A 146 20.06 -4.88 -7.55
N SER A 147 19.68 -3.72 -8.08
CA SER A 147 19.08 -2.66 -7.26
C SER A 147 17.79 -3.09 -6.56
N ASN A 148 17.02 -4.03 -7.13
CA ASN A 148 15.77 -4.49 -6.52
C ASN A 148 16.03 -5.35 -5.28
N ASP A 149 17.26 -5.79 -5.02
CA ASP A 149 17.59 -6.54 -3.81
C ASP A 149 17.68 -5.63 -2.57
N TYR A 150 18.09 -4.37 -2.75
CA TYR A 150 18.44 -3.48 -1.64
C TYR A 150 17.86 -2.07 -1.72
N ASP A 151 17.25 -1.65 -2.82
CA ASP A 151 16.67 -0.30 -2.89
C ASP A 151 15.48 -0.11 -1.92
N VAL A 152 14.96 1.11 -1.90
CA VAL A 152 13.82 1.48 -1.05
C VAL A 152 12.46 1.17 -1.69
N ILE A 153 12.45 0.82 -2.98
CA ILE A 153 11.21 0.63 -3.74
C ILE A 153 10.78 -0.83 -3.67
N GLN A 154 11.64 -1.73 -4.14
CA GLN A 154 11.45 -3.18 -4.22
C GLN A 154 12.33 -3.95 -3.22
N GLY A 155 13.44 -3.35 -2.79
CA GLY A 155 14.45 -4.03 -1.98
C GLY A 155 14.16 -4.15 -0.50
N LEU A 156 15.09 -4.81 0.19
CA LEU A 156 14.97 -5.17 1.61
C LEU A 156 15.29 -4.02 2.58
N THR A 157 15.82 -2.88 2.11
CA THR A 157 16.22 -1.77 3.01
C THR A 157 15.08 -1.28 3.90
N VAL A 158 13.86 -1.31 3.37
CA VAL A 158 12.64 -0.79 4.00
C VAL A 158 11.92 -1.79 4.89
N THR A 159 12.35 -3.06 4.92
CA THR A 159 11.64 -4.12 5.66
C THR A 159 11.92 -4.11 7.16
N ARG A 160 12.85 -3.27 7.64
CA ARG A 160 13.29 -3.26 9.05
C ARG A 160 12.43 -2.41 9.99
N GLN A 161 11.42 -1.65 9.52
CA GLN A 161 10.67 -0.73 10.39
C GLN A 161 9.16 -0.68 10.12
N ILE A 162 8.40 -1.58 10.73
CA ILE A 162 6.96 -1.35 11.03
C ILE A 162 6.70 -1.39 12.56
N ILE A 163 7.75 -1.55 13.37
CA ILE A 163 7.66 -1.60 14.84
C ILE A 163 7.40 -0.21 15.45
#